data_AF-A0A1R4H0V5-F1
#
_entry.id   AF-A0A1R4H0V5-F1
#
_cell.length_a   1.000
_cell.length_b   1.000
_cell.length_c   1.000
_cell.angle_alpha   90.00
_cell.angle_beta   90.00
_cell.angle_gamma   90.00
#
_symmetry.space_group_name_H-M   'P 1'
#
loop_
_entity.id
_entity.type
_entity.pdbx_description
1 polymer ?
#
loop_
_entity_poly.entity_id
_entity_poly.type
_entity_poly.pdbx_seq_one_letter_code
_entity_poly.pdbx_strand_id
1 'polypeptide(L)'
;MRMLASAGVLVGFCGGGGTPLFSGSEIEWLTPQSEYRPTEYIQGWLKFWFDDAQRLSVAKRFQHARVQYIQHIWDKDRELKAENFFVDDSAIASAIDGYVNGIDTAQKAGDLLQREALLTKQLYRYAAKTTQYSDFTRDHQGTDIANGFLNHGNYLAYGLAATTLWVLGIPHGFAVMHGKTRRGALVFDVADLVKDAIVLPWAFVCAKEKMTEQEFRQQILQKFTEHKALDFMFEQVKQQALHENQS
;
A
#
# COMPACT_ATOMS: atom_id res chain seq x y z
N MET A 1 -9.33 8.36 24.12
CA MET A 1 -8.21 7.40 24.17
C MET A 1 -8.56 6.09 24.87
N ARG A 2 -8.92 6.06 26.16
CA ARG A 2 -9.22 4.79 26.88
C ARG A 2 -10.21 3.86 26.15
N MET A 3 -11.36 4.40 25.72
CA MET A 3 -12.39 3.61 25.01
C MET A 3 -11.94 3.10 23.64
N LEU A 4 -11.14 3.88 22.91
CA LEU A 4 -10.59 3.48 21.62
C LEU A 4 -9.58 2.33 21.81
N ALA A 5 -8.70 2.46 22.82
CA ALA A 5 -7.72 1.43 23.14
C ALA A 5 -8.35 0.11 23.57
N SER A 6 -9.38 0.14 24.43
CA SER A 6 -10.12 -1.06 24.85
C SER A 6 -10.92 -1.72 23.73
N ALA A 7 -11.19 -1.00 22.64
CA ALA A 7 -11.85 -1.54 21.46
C ALA A 7 -10.85 -2.00 20.37
N GLY A 8 -9.53 -1.95 20.65
CA GLY A 8 -8.50 -2.30 19.67
C GLY A 8 -8.38 -1.30 18.51
N VAL A 9 -8.88 -0.08 18.67
CA VAL A 9 -8.84 0.95 17.62
C VAL A 9 -7.50 1.68 17.65
N LEU A 10 -6.79 1.65 16.52
CA LEU A 10 -5.58 2.46 16.33
C LEU A 10 -5.95 3.93 16.14
N VAL A 11 -5.12 4.82 16.70
CA VAL A 11 -5.22 6.26 16.48
C VAL A 11 -3.93 6.73 15.82
N GLY A 12 -4.03 7.28 14.62
CA GLY A 12 -2.90 7.88 13.90
C GLY A 12 -3.06 9.40 13.80
N PHE A 13 -2.01 10.14 14.11
CA PHE A 13 -1.94 11.58 13.89
C PHE A 13 -1.18 11.84 12.58
N CYS A 14 -1.80 12.60 11.67
CA CYS A 14 -1.20 13.04 10.40
C CYS A 14 -1.38 14.55 10.23
N GLY A 15 -0.65 15.16 9.29
CA GLY A 15 -0.89 16.53 8.88
C GLY A 15 -2.21 16.67 8.09
N GLY A 16 -2.70 17.91 7.95
CA GLY A 16 -3.90 18.19 7.17
C GLY A 16 -3.69 17.94 5.67
N GLY A 17 -4.71 17.46 4.96
CA GLY A 17 -4.67 17.28 3.50
C GLY A 17 -3.71 16.19 3.02
N GLY A 18 -3.42 15.18 3.85
CA GLY A 18 -2.49 14.11 3.49
C GLY A 18 -1.02 14.57 3.46
N THR A 19 -0.65 15.47 4.36
CA THR A 19 0.73 15.93 4.54
C THR A 19 1.36 15.32 5.80
N PRO A 20 2.70 15.19 5.88
CA PRO A 20 3.38 14.73 7.09
C PRO A 20 3.13 15.64 8.30
N LEU A 21 3.35 15.12 9.52
CA LEU A 21 3.31 15.94 10.74
C LEU A 21 4.43 16.99 10.73
N PHE A 22 4.14 18.20 11.23
CA PHE A 22 5.11 19.29 11.34
C PHE A 22 6.31 18.97 12.26
N SER A 23 6.08 18.18 13.31
CA SER A 23 7.11 17.64 14.19
C SER A 23 6.78 16.17 14.49
N GLY A 24 7.33 15.26 13.68
CA GLY A 24 7.03 13.83 13.78
C GLY A 24 7.44 13.07 12.51
N SER A 25 6.98 11.83 12.44
CA SER A 25 7.01 11.05 11.20
C SER A 25 5.81 11.40 10.31
N GLU A 26 5.62 10.71 9.17
CA GLU A 26 4.45 10.97 8.33
C GLU A 26 3.12 10.69 9.04
N ILE A 27 3.09 9.66 9.89
CA ILE A 27 1.99 9.37 10.79
C ILE A 27 2.56 8.89 12.12
N GLU A 28 2.20 9.56 13.22
CA GLU A 28 2.50 9.06 14.56
C GLU A 28 1.35 8.17 15.05
N TRP A 29 1.63 6.90 15.30
CA TRP A 29 0.65 5.90 15.69
C TRP A 29 0.60 5.71 17.21
N LEU A 30 -0.56 5.93 17.81
CA LEU A 30 -0.89 5.47 19.15
C LEU A 30 -1.58 4.11 19.05
N THR A 31 -0.81 3.06 19.35
CA THR A 31 -1.27 1.67 19.33
C THR A 31 -1.75 1.24 20.72
N PRO A 32 -2.93 0.58 20.84
CA PRO A 32 -3.37 0.04 22.12
C PRO A 32 -2.35 -0.96 22.70
N GLN A 33 -2.06 -0.84 24.00
CA GLN A 33 -1.02 -1.63 24.70
C GLN A 33 -1.58 -2.67 25.67
N SER A 34 -2.85 -2.55 26.05
CA SER A 34 -3.48 -3.42 27.05
C SER A 34 -4.07 -4.71 26.44
N GLU A 35 -4.16 -4.79 25.11
CA GLU A 35 -4.67 -5.95 24.38
C GLU A 35 -3.50 -6.84 23.94
N TYR A 36 -3.33 -8.00 24.59
CA TYR A 36 -2.28 -8.95 24.23
C TYR A 36 -2.42 -9.42 22.79
N ARG A 37 -1.29 -9.50 22.07
CA ARG A 37 -1.22 -9.90 20.66
C ARG A 37 -0.56 -11.27 20.50
N PRO A 38 -0.96 -12.05 19.47
CA PRO A 38 -0.29 -13.32 19.16
C PRO A 38 1.20 -13.09 18.94
N THR A 39 2.02 -13.97 19.52
CA THR A 39 3.48 -13.81 19.50
C THR A 39 4.12 -14.59 18.35
N GLU A 40 3.44 -15.56 17.75
CA GLU A 40 3.99 -16.39 16.68
C GLU A 40 4.42 -15.56 15.46
N TYR A 41 3.70 -14.49 15.13
CA TYR A 41 3.99 -13.68 13.96
C TYR A 41 5.23 -12.82 14.14
N ILE A 42 5.39 -12.17 15.30
CA ILE A 42 6.61 -11.38 15.56
C ILE A 42 7.83 -12.28 15.74
N GLN A 43 7.68 -13.44 16.36
CA GLN A 43 8.77 -14.43 16.44
C GLN A 43 9.18 -14.89 15.04
N GLY A 44 8.20 -15.21 14.18
CA GLY A 44 8.40 -15.54 12.78
C GLY A 44 9.08 -14.44 11.99
N TRP A 45 8.62 -13.20 12.14
CA TRP A 45 9.19 -12.02 11.47
C TRP A 45 10.66 -11.82 11.84
N LEU A 46 10.98 -11.88 13.14
CA LEU A 46 12.35 -11.66 13.63
C LEU A 46 13.31 -12.80 13.28
N LYS A 47 12.83 -14.02 12.98
CA LYS A 47 13.70 -15.12 12.52
C LYS A 47 14.41 -14.78 11.21
N PHE A 48 13.73 -14.10 10.28
CA PHE A 48 14.32 -13.77 8.98
C PHE A 48 14.82 -12.33 8.89
N TRP A 49 14.27 -11.39 9.66
CA TRP A 49 14.44 -9.97 9.39
C TRP A 49 15.90 -9.47 9.47
N PHE A 50 16.72 -10.10 10.31
CA PHE A 50 18.13 -9.73 10.45
C PHE A 50 19.01 -10.22 9.29
N ASP A 51 18.52 -11.15 8.46
CA ASP A 51 19.20 -11.66 7.28
C ASP A 51 18.78 -10.84 6.05
N ASP A 52 19.76 -10.18 5.41
CA ASP A 52 19.52 -9.31 4.27
C ASP A 52 18.95 -10.04 3.05
N ALA A 53 19.35 -11.29 2.81
CA ALA A 53 18.89 -12.10 1.68
C ALA A 53 17.45 -12.58 1.92
N GLN A 54 17.14 -13.05 3.13
CA GLN A 54 15.78 -13.45 3.47
C GLN A 54 14.82 -12.26 3.49
N ARG A 55 15.25 -11.11 4.01
CA ARG A 55 14.48 -9.87 3.97
C ARG A 55 14.21 -9.42 2.54
N LEU A 56 15.19 -9.51 1.65
CA LEU A 56 14.99 -9.27 0.21
C LEU A 56 13.99 -10.25 -0.40
N SER A 57 14.06 -11.54 -0.04
CA SER A 57 13.11 -12.55 -0.51
C SER A 57 11.68 -12.20 -0.11
N VAL A 58 11.46 -11.72 1.13
CA VAL A 58 10.15 -11.25 1.59
C VAL A 58 9.71 -10.00 0.83
N ALA A 59 10.60 -9.03 0.60
CA ALA A 59 10.30 -7.85 -0.21
C ALA A 59 9.87 -8.22 -1.63
N LYS A 60 10.54 -9.18 -2.28
CA LYS A 60 10.14 -9.70 -3.60
C LYS A 60 8.75 -10.32 -3.56
N ARG A 61 8.44 -11.13 -2.54
CA ARG A 61 7.12 -11.75 -2.37
C ARG A 61 6.02 -10.69 -2.19
N PHE A 62 6.27 -9.61 -1.45
CA PHE A 62 5.34 -8.48 -1.36
C PHE A 62 5.11 -7.80 -2.71
N GLN A 63 6.15 -7.59 -3.51
CA GLN A 63 5.98 -6.97 -4.83
C GLN A 63 5.25 -7.88 -5.83
N HIS A 64 5.47 -9.20 -5.77
CA HIS A 64 4.67 -10.17 -6.52
C HIS A 64 3.20 -10.16 -6.08
N ALA A 65 2.94 -10.15 -4.77
CA ALA A 65 1.59 -10.08 -4.22
C ALA A 65 0.87 -8.80 -4.64
N ARG A 66 1.55 -7.65 -4.64
CA ARG A 66 1.03 -6.38 -5.16
C ARG A 66 0.60 -6.50 -6.62
N VAL A 67 1.45 -7.06 -7.48
CA VAL A 67 1.12 -7.26 -8.91
C VAL A 67 -0.10 -8.14 -9.07
N GLN A 68 -0.12 -9.28 -8.37
CA GLN A 68 -1.26 -10.20 -8.40
C GLN A 68 -2.55 -9.52 -7.94
N TYR A 69 -2.47 -8.68 -6.92
CA TYR A 69 -3.62 -7.93 -6.42
C TYR A 69 -4.10 -6.89 -7.44
N ILE A 70 -3.21 -6.10 -8.05
CA ILE A 70 -3.55 -5.17 -9.16
C ILE A 70 -4.28 -5.92 -10.27
N GLN A 71 -3.70 -7.01 -10.75
CA GLN A 71 -4.29 -7.81 -11.83
C GLN A 71 -5.66 -8.36 -11.44
N HIS A 72 -5.81 -8.86 -10.22
CA HIS A 72 -7.06 -9.40 -9.71
C HIS A 72 -8.16 -8.35 -9.63
N ILE A 73 -7.86 -7.18 -9.06
CA ILE A 73 -8.85 -6.12 -8.84
C ILE A 73 -9.26 -5.51 -10.18
N TRP A 74 -8.31 -5.19 -11.07
CA TRP A 74 -8.64 -4.58 -12.36
C TRP A 74 -9.38 -5.54 -13.29
N ASP A 75 -9.21 -6.85 -13.13
CA ASP A 75 -10.05 -7.82 -13.83
C ASP A 75 -11.45 -7.99 -13.19
N LYS A 76 -11.58 -7.92 -11.86
CA LYS A 76 -12.88 -8.19 -11.22
C LYS A 76 -13.78 -6.98 -11.06
N ASP A 77 -13.22 -5.79 -10.87
CA ASP A 77 -13.99 -4.58 -10.58
C ASP A 77 -14.71 -4.08 -11.84
N ARG A 78 -16.04 -4.25 -11.85
CA ARG A 78 -16.88 -3.87 -12.98
C ARG A 78 -16.97 -2.36 -13.17
N GLU A 79 -16.84 -1.58 -12.10
CA GLU A 79 -16.87 -0.11 -12.18
C GLU A 79 -15.56 0.41 -12.77
N LEU A 80 -14.42 -0.18 -12.40
CA LEU A 80 -13.14 0.14 -13.05
C LEU A 80 -13.18 -0.18 -14.55
N LYS A 81 -13.77 -1.33 -14.94
CA LYS A 81 -13.98 -1.67 -16.35
C LYS A 81 -14.90 -0.68 -17.07
N ALA A 82 -15.96 -0.20 -16.40
CA ALA A 82 -16.84 0.83 -16.95
C ALA A 82 -16.10 2.18 -17.16
N GLU A 83 -15.11 2.48 -16.32
CA GLU A 83 -14.20 3.62 -16.46
C GLU A 83 -13.02 3.36 -17.42
N ASN A 84 -13.02 2.24 -18.14
CA ASN A 84 -11.99 1.82 -19.11
C ASN A 84 -10.61 1.49 -18.49
N PHE A 85 -10.57 1.09 -17.22
CA PHE A 85 -9.38 0.50 -16.62
C PHE A 85 -9.36 -1.00 -16.89
N PHE A 86 -8.40 -1.44 -17.70
CA PHE A 86 -8.27 -2.81 -18.17
C PHE A 86 -6.86 -3.33 -17.91
N VAL A 87 -6.75 -4.46 -17.21
CA VAL A 87 -5.47 -5.11 -16.92
C VAL A 87 -4.79 -5.67 -18.18
N ASP A 88 -5.58 -6.04 -19.19
CA ASP A 88 -5.15 -6.60 -20.47
C ASP A 88 -4.84 -5.53 -21.52
N ASP A 89 -4.90 -4.23 -21.16
CA ASP A 89 -4.33 -3.18 -22.00
C ASP A 89 -2.85 -3.47 -22.24
N SER A 90 -2.45 -3.51 -23.52
CA SER A 90 -1.10 -3.90 -23.92
C SER A 90 0.03 -3.12 -23.22
N ALA A 91 -0.19 -1.83 -22.90
CA ALA A 91 0.80 -1.02 -22.20
C ALA A 91 0.92 -1.42 -20.73
N ILE A 92 -0.19 -1.78 -20.09
CA ILE A 92 -0.23 -2.24 -18.69
C ILE A 92 0.31 -3.66 -18.57
N ALA A 93 -0.12 -4.57 -19.43
CA ALA A 93 0.38 -5.94 -19.45
C ALA A 93 1.92 -5.95 -19.63
N SER A 94 2.44 -5.19 -20.60
CA SER A 94 3.89 -5.10 -20.82
C SER A 94 4.64 -4.45 -19.64
N ALA A 95 4.04 -3.44 -18.99
CA ALA A 95 4.62 -2.81 -17.81
C ALA A 95 4.71 -3.78 -16.63
N ILE A 96 3.64 -4.54 -16.39
CA ILE A 96 3.57 -5.55 -15.35
C ILE A 96 4.57 -6.68 -15.61
N ASP A 97 4.62 -7.22 -16.83
CA ASP A 97 5.58 -8.29 -17.19
C ASP A 97 7.04 -7.84 -17.01
N GLY A 98 7.34 -6.61 -17.43
CA GLY A 98 8.66 -6.01 -17.21
C GLY A 98 9.00 -5.85 -15.72
N TYR A 99 8.01 -5.47 -14.91
CA TYR A 99 8.18 -5.34 -13.47
C TYR A 99 8.40 -6.69 -12.78
N VAL A 100 7.60 -7.71 -13.10
CA VAL A 100 7.70 -9.09 -12.58
C VAL A 100 9.08 -9.68 -12.85
N ASN A 101 9.54 -9.64 -14.10
CA ASN A 101 10.90 -10.06 -14.46
C ASN A 101 11.99 -9.27 -13.69
N GLY A 102 11.70 -8.00 -13.42
CA GLY A 102 12.56 -7.14 -12.65
C GLY A 102 12.66 -7.49 -11.17
N ILE A 103 11.55 -7.90 -10.55
CA ILE A 103 11.52 -8.36 -9.15
C ILE A 103 12.45 -9.57 -8.99
N ASP A 104 12.35 -10.54 -9.89
CA ASP A 104 13.10 -11.80 -9.77
C ASP A 104 14.60 -11.57 -9.88
N THR A 105 15.02 -10.65 -10.75
CA THR A 105 16.43 -10.32 -10.98
C THR A 105 17.04 -9.33 -9.98
N ALA A 106 16.22 -8.66 -9.15
CA ALA A 106 16.70 -7.69 -8.17
C ALA A 106 17.65 -8.33 -7.13
N GLN A 107 18.77 -7.67 -6.82
CA GLN A 107 19.79 -8.17 -5.90
C GLN A 107 19.79 -7.44 -4.55
N LYS A 108 19.08 -6.31 -4.47
CA LYS A 108 18.93 -5.51 -3.24
C LYS A 108 17.60 -4.76 -3.25
N ALA A 109 17.14 -4.33 -2.07
CA ALA A 109 15.89 -3.57 -1.91
C ALA A 109 15.88 -2.27 -2.74
N GLY A 110 17.04 -1.63 -2.94
CA GLY A 110 17.17 -0.45 -3.79
C GLY A 110 16.77 -0.71 -5.26
N ASP A 111 17.03 -1.90 -5.79
CA ASP A 111 16.64 -2.26 -7.16
C ASP A 111 15.11 -2.41 -7.24
N LEU A 112 14.48 -2.97 -6.20
CA LEU A 112 13.03 -3.08 -6.12
C LEU A 112 12.38 -1.69 -6.08
N LEU A 113 12.91 -0.77 -5.28
CA LEU A 113 12.39 0.61 -5.17
C LEU A 113 12.46 1.36 -6.51
N GLN A 114 13.55 1.19 -7.26
CA GLN A 114 13.67 1.79 -8.58
C GLN A 114 12.64 1.22 -9.57
N ARG A 115 12.46 -0.10 -9.57
CA ARG A 115 11.51 -0.78 -10.46
C ARG A 115 10.06 -0.45 -10.10
N GLU A 116 9.75 -0.38 -8.81
CA GLU A 116 8.45 0.07 -8.30
C GLU A 116 8.13 1.47 -8.82
N ALA A 117 9.05 2.42 -8.66
CA ALA A 117 8.84 3.80 -9.10
C ALA A 117 8.56 3.89 -10.61
N LEU A 118 9.21 3.04 -11.41
CA LEU A 118 8.97 2.94 -12.85
C LEU A 118 7.56 2.40 -13.17
N LEU A 119 7.14 1.31 -12.52
CA LEU A 119 5.80 0.76 -12.70
C LEU A 119 4.73 1.78 -12.28
N THR A 120 4.83 2.34 -11.07
CA THR A 120 3.83 3.30 -10.56
C THR A 120 3.75 4.54 -11.46
N LYS A 121 4.87 5.02 -12.01
CA LYS A 121 4.84 6.12 -13.00
C LYS A 121 4.07 5.75 -14.27
N GLN A 122 4.21 4.52 -14.75
CA GLN A 122 3.45 4.02 -15.91
C GLN A 122 1.96 3.88 -15.58
N LEU A 123 1.62 3.40 -14.37
CA LEU A 123 0.23 3.31 -13.90
C LEU A 123 -0.42 4.70 -13.77
N TYR A 124 0.29 5.70 -13.24
CA TYR A 124 -0.21 7.08 -13.22
C TYR A 124 -0.45 7.63 -14.63
N ARG A 125 0.47 7.38 -15.56
CA ARG A 125 0.31 7.81 -16.96
C ARG A 125 -0.89 7.15 -17.61
N TYR A 126 -1.10 5.86 -17.35
CA TYR A 126 -2.26 5.12 -17.84
C TYR A 126 -3.55 5.70 -17.25
N ALA A 127 -3.64 5.83 -15.92
CA ALA A 127 -4.83 6.36 -15.24
C ALA A 127 -5.18 7.77 -15.73
N ALA A 128 -4.20 8.67 -15.82
CA ALA A 128 -4.37 10.01 -16.34
C ALA A 128 -4.89 10.00 -17.78
N LYS A 129 -4.33 9.16 -18.66
CA LYS A 129 -4.81 9.02 -20.05
C LYS A 129 -6.24 8.48 -20.10
N THR A 130 -6.54 7.44 -19.33
CA THR A 130 -7.84 6.76 -19.28
C THR A 130 -8.94 7.72 -18.82
N THR A 131 -8.65 8.59 -17.86
CA THR A 131 -9.62 9.57 -17.34
C THR A 131 -9.52 10.95 -18.00
N GLN A 132 -8.71 11.08 -19.06
CA GLN A 132 -8.48 12.34 -19.79
C GLN A 132 -7.96 13.49 -18.90
N TYR A 133 -7.17 13.14 -17.88
CA TYR A 133 -6.48 14.07 -17.00
C TYR A 133 -5.17 14.54 -17.64
N SER A 134 -5.16 15.77 -18.16
CA SER A 134 -4.00 16.33 -18.88
C SER A 134 -2.81 16.61 -17.95
N ASP A 135 -1.60 16.39 -18.47
CA ASP A 135 -0.33 16.83 -17.90
C ASP A 135 -0.06 16.39 -16.44
N PHE A 136 -0.62 15.25 -16.03
CA PHE A 136 -0.41 14.73 -14.67
C PHE A 136 1.07 14.47 -14.39
N THR A 137 1.55 15.09 -13.31
CA THR A 137 2.82 14.76 -12.67
C THR A 137 2.56 14.52 -11.19
N ARG A 138 3.08 13.41 -10.66
CA ARG A 138 2.92 13.09 -9.23
C ARG A 138 3.73 14.10 -8.40
N ASP A 139 3.02 14.87 -7.59
CA ASP A 139 3.59 15.83 -6.64
C ASP A 139 2.86 15.70 -5.29
N HIS A 140 3.62 15.44 -4.23
CA HIS A 140 3.07 15.32 -2.87
C HIS A 140 2.59 16.68 -2.32
N GLN A 141 3.10 17.78 -2.85
CA GLN A 141 2.67 19.15 -2.54
C GLN A 141 1.74 19.73 -3.61
N GLY A 142 1.38 18.91 -4.61
CA GLY A 142 0.48 19.30 -5.69
C GLY A 142 -0.89 19.70 -5.14
N THR A 143 -1.43 20.79 -5.68
CA THR A 143 -2.74 21.33 -5.31
C THR A 143 -3.87 20.87 -6.24
N ASP A 144 -3.55 20.10 -7.28
CA ASP A 144 -4.53 19.51 -8.17
C ASP A 144 -5.28 18.35 -7.49
N ILE A 145 -6.51 18.12 -7.95
CA ILE A 145 -7.44 17.18 -7.32
C ILE A 145 -6.88 15.74 -7.31
N ALA A 146 -6.20 15.32 -8.38
CA ALA A 146 -5.68 13.96 -8.48
C ALA A 146 -4.55 13.73 -7.46
N ASN A 147 -3.60 14.67 -7.34
CA ASN A 147 -2.56 14.60 -6.30
C ASN A 147 -3.14 14.65 -4.88
N GLY A 148 -4.16 15.49 -4.65
CA GLY A 148 -4.88 15.54 -3.38
C GLY A 148 -5.54 14.21 -3.00
N PHE A 149 -6.22 13.56 -3.95
CA PHE A 149 -6.85 12.25 -3.73
C PHE A 149 -5.84 11.12 -3.58
N LEU A 150 -4.75 11.12 -4.34
CA LEU A 150 -3.66 10.16 -4.14
C LEU A 150 -3.05 10.29 -2.75
N ASN A 151 -2.81 11.52 -2.28
CA ASN A 151 -2.36 11.76 -0.90
C ASN A 151 -3.38 11.19 0.09
N HIS A 152 -4.64 11.64 0.03
CA HIS A 152 -5.67 11.23 0.98
C HIS A 152 -5.86 9.70 1.01
N GLY A 153 -5.96 9.05 -0.14
CA GLY A 153 -6.16 7.61 -0.24
C GLY A 153 -4.98 6.80 0.28
N ASN A 154 -3.75 7.31 0.13
CA ASN A 154 -2.57 6.68 0.71
C ASN A 154 -2.65 6.65 2.25
N TYR A 155 -3.13 7.71 2.89
CA TYR A 155 -3.32 7.73 4.35
C TYR A 155 -4.37 6.72 4.81
N LEU A 156 -5.43 6.50 4.02
CA LEU A 156 -6.41 5.45 4.30
C LEU A 156 -5.75 4.06 4.23
N ALA A 157 -4.93 3.80 3.19
CA ALA A 157 -4.18 2.55 3.07
C ALA A 157 -3.16 2.34 4.21
N TYR A 158 -2.49 3.41 4.64
CA TYR A 158 -1.57 3.37 5.80
C TYR A 158 -2.32 2.99 7.09
N GLY A 159 -3.56 3.42 7.28
CA GLY A 159 -4.42 3.01 8.39
C GLY A 159 -4.72 1.51 8.41
N LEU A 160 -5.04 0.93 7.25
CA LEU A 160 -5.26 -0.52 7.12
C LEU A 160 -3.98 -1.32 7.39
N ALA A 161 -2.84 -0.86 6.86
CA ALA A 161 -1.54 -1.50 7.06
C ALA A 161 -1.10 -1.44 8.53
N ALA A 162 -1.23 -0.28 9.19
CA ALA A 162 -0.95 -0.15 10.61
C ALA A 162 -1.85 -1.05 11.46
N THR A 163 -3.14 -1.15 11.12
CA THR A 163 -4.08 -2.05 11.79
C THR A 163 -3.65 -3.51 11.64
N THR A 164 -3.27 -3.92 10.43
CA THR A 164 -2.77 -5.28 10.15
C THR A 164 -1.57 -5.62 11.03
N LEU A 165 -0.55 -4.76 11.03
CA LEU A 165 0.68 -4.97 11.78
C LEU A 165 0.45 -4.99 13.29
N TRP A 166 -0.39 -4.08 13.80
CA TRP A 166 -0.74 -4.05 15.22
C TRP A 166 -1.49 -5.30 15.67
N VAL A 167 -2.49 -5.76 14.91
CA VAL A 167 -3.25 -6.97 15.25
C VAL A 167 -2.34 -8.21 15.24
N LEU A 168 -1.36 -8.28 14.33
CA LEU A 168 -0.37 -9.36 14.28
C LEU A 168 0.79 -9.18 15.27
N GLY A 169 0.84 -8.07 16.02
CA GLY A 169 1.90 -7.81 16.99
C GLY A 169 3.27 -7.51 16.38
N ILE A 170 3.34 -7.12 15.09
CA ILE A 170 4.60 -6.82 14.40
C ILE A 170 4.88 -5.31 14.47
N PRO A 171 6.00 -4.87 15.09
CA PRO A 171 6.33 -3.45 15.15
C PRO A 171 6.60 -2.85 13.76
N HIS A 172 6.09 -1.63 13.54
CA HIS A 172 6.15 -0.94 12.25
C HIS A 172 7.58 -0.65 11.73
N GLY A 173 8.61 -0.81 12.57
CA GLY A 173 10.00 -0.57 12.21
C GLY A 173 10.67 -1.72 11.45
N PHE A 174 10.07 -2.92 11.41
CA PHE A 174 10.68 -4.09 10.79
C PHE A 174 10.36 -4.21 9.29
N ALA A 175 10.63 -3.13 8.56
CA ALA A 175 10.40 -3.04 7.11
C ALA A 175 11.29 -4.00 6.32
N VAL A 176 10.80 -4.44 5.16
CA VAL A 176 11.50 -5.36 4.28
C VAL A 176 12.02 -4.68 3.02
N MET A 177 11.41 -3.54 2.62
CA MET A 177 11.78 -2.81 1.41
C MET A 177 12.02 -1.32 1.67
N HIS A 178 11.02 -0.58 2.13
CA HIS A 178 11.17 0.85 2.43
C HIS A 178 12.16 1.04 3.58
N GLY A 179 13.14 1.93 3.36
CA GLY A 179 14.43 1.90 4.05
C GLY A 179 14.41 1.96 5.58
N LYS A 180 15.55 1.57 6.17
CA LYS A 180 15.78 1.49 7.62
C LYS A 180 15.67 2.83 8.37
N THR A 181 15.67 3.96 7.67
CA THR A 181 15.67 5.32 8.24
C THR A 181 14.29 5.98 8.28
N ARG A 182 13.28 5.44 7.57
CA ARG A 182 11.91 5.96 7.65
C ARG A 182 11.20 5.27 8.82
N ARG A 183 10.90 6.03 9.88
CA ARG A 183 10.17 5.50 11.04
C ARG A 183 8.82 4.94 10.58
N GLY A 184 8.54 3.69 10.95
CA GLY A 184 7.31 3.00 10.55
C GLY A 184 7.29 2.50 9.11
N ALA A 185 8.46 2.31 8.47
CA ALA A 185 8.59 1.90 7.08
C ALA A 185 7.76 0.65 6.67
N LEU A 186 7.53 -0.30 7.59
CA LEU A 186 6.75 -1.50 7.28
C LEU A 186 5.28 -1.19 6.97
N VAL A 187 4.74 -0.09 7.51
CA VAL A 187 3.38 0.37 7.17
C VAL A 187 3.28 0.70 5.69
N PHE A 188 4.34 1.27 5.10
CA PHE A 188 4.36 1.59 3.67
C PHE A 188 4.49 0.33 2.84
N ASP A 189 5.41 -0.58 3.19
CA ASP A 189 5.56 -1.88 2.52
C ASP A 189 4.24 -2.66 2.43
N VAL A 190 3.47 -2.69 3.53
CA VAL A 190 2.17 -3.38 3.57
C VAL A 190 1.07 -2.58 2.85
N ALA A 191 1.09 -1.26 2.90
CA ALA A 191 0.10 -0.44 2.18
C ALA A 191 0.28 -0.52 0.65
N ASP A 192 1.52 -0.66 0.16
CA ASP A 192 1.80 -0.78 -1.27
C ASP A 192 1.23 -2.06 -1.89
N LEU A 193 0.87 -3.06 -1.08
CA LEU A 193 0.13 -4.24 -1.53
C LEU A 193 -1.21 -3.89 -2.21
N VAL A 194 -1.85 -2.77 -1.83
CA VAL A 194 -3.21 -2.41 -2.30
C VAL A 194 -3.33 -1.04 -2.95
N LYS A 195 -2.40 -0.11 -2.67
CA LYS A 195 -2.50 1.30 -3.09
C LYS A 195 -2.71 1.44 -4.61
N ASP A 196 -1.87 0.80 -5.40
CA ASP A 196 -1.94 0.92 -6.86
C ASP A 196 -3.13 0.19 -7.48
N ALA A 197 -3.66 -0.82 -6.79
CA ALA A 197 -4.83 -1.56 -7.25
C ALA A 197 -6.14 -0.79 -7.04
N ILE A 198 -6.26 -0.05 -5.92
CA ILE A 198 -7.51 0.60 -5.49
C ILE A 198 -7.38 2.12 -5.45
N VAL A 199 -6.45 2.66 -4.67
CA VAL A 199 -6.35 4.13 -4.47
C VAL A 199 -6.02 4.83 -5.77
N LEU A 200 -5.05 4.32 -6.53
CA LEU A 200 -4.59 4.93 -7.77
C LEU A 200 -5.72 5.13 -8.80
N PRO A 201 -6.41 4.09 -9.29
CA PRO A 201 -7.42 4.30 -10.34
C PRO A 201 -8.57 5.18 -9.84
N TRP A 202 -9.04 4.97 -8.61
CA TRP A 202 -10.16 5.74 -8.06
C TRP A 202 -9.80 7.21 -7.80
N ALA A 203 -8.55 7.55 -7.49
CA ALA A 203 -8.14 8.96 -7.40
C ALA A 203 -8.34 9.70 -8.73
N PHE A 204 -8.06 9.05 -9.87
CA PHE A 204 -8.26 9.65 -11.19
C PHE A 204 -9.73 9.68 -11.62
N VAL A 205 -10.49 8.62 -11.33
CA VAL A 205 -11.93 8.57 -11.61
C VAL A 205 -12.67 9.66 -10.82
N CYS A 206 -12.46 9.73 -9.51
CA CYS A 206 -13.09 10.74 -8.67
C CYS A 206 -12.64 12.16 -9.04
N ALA A 207 -11.38 12.35 -9.48
CA ALA A 207 -10.90 13.65 -9.94
C ALA A 207 -11.58 14.08 -11.25
N LYS A 208 -11.80 13.16 -12.21
CA LYS A 208 -12.57 13.39 -13.44
C LYS A 208 -14.01 13.81 -13.11
N GLU A 209 -14.62 13.20 -12.11
CA GLU A 209 -15.97 13.52 -11.64
C GLU A 209 -16.05 14.77 -10.73
N LYS A 210 -14.90 15.35 -10.38
CA LYS A 210 -14.79 16.51 -9.47
C LYS A 210 -15.48 16.27 -8.13
N MET A 211 -15.36 15.05 -7.61
CA MET A 211 -15.87 14.70 -6.28
C MET A 211 -15.20 15.55 -5.21
N THR A 212 -15.82 15.60 -4.03
CA THR A 212 -15.24 16.15 -2.81
C THR A 212 -14.33 15.13 -2.13
N GLU A 213 -13.47 15.59 -1.22
CA GLU A 213 -12.61 14.72 -0.41
C GLU A 213 -13.40 13.70 0.41
N GLN A 214 -14.58 14.08 0.90
CA GLN A 214 -15.46 13.19 1.65
C GLN A 214 -16.04 12.07 0.78
N GLU A 215 -16.49 12.40 -0.43
CA GLU A 215 -17.01 11.43 -1.39
C GLU A 215 -15.92 10.48 -1.86
N PHE A 216 -14.73 11.00 -2.19
CA PHE A 216 -13.56 10.17 -2.50
C PHE A 216 -13.21 9.21 -1.34
N ARG A 217 -13.20 9.71 -0.10
CA ARG A 217 -12.96 8.87 1.09
C ARG A 217 -13.99 7.75 1.19
N GLN A 218 -15.27 8.04 1.00
CA GLN A 218 -16.33 7.03 1.03
C GLN A 218 -16.12 5.98 -0.08
N GLN A 219 -15.79 6.40 -1.30
CA GLN A 219 -15.48 5.51 -2.42
C GLN A 219 -14.33 4.56 -2.08
N ILE A 220 -13.22 5.08 -1.55
CA ILE A 220 -12.06 4.23 -1.18
C ILE A 220 -12.41 3.25 -0.05
N LEU A 221 -13.15 3.69 0.97
CA LEU A 221 -13.56 2.80 2.07
C LEU A 221 -14.49 1.68 1.59
N GLN A 222 -15.42 2.00 0.68
CA GLN A 222 -16.27 1.01 0.03
C GLN A 222 -15.42 0.01 -0.76
N LYS A 223 -14.50 0.49 -1.61
CA LYS A 223 -13.65 -0.38 -2.44
C LYS A 223 -12.69 -1.23 -1.63
N PHE A 224 -12.16 -0.73 -0.51
CA PHE A 224 -11.39 -1.57 0.42
C PHE A 224 -12.22 -2.70 1.03
N THR A 225 -13.50 -2.45 1.32
CA THR A 225 -14.41 -3.45 1.87
C THR A 225 -14.80 -4.48 0.80
N GLU A 226 -15.23 -4.03 -0.37
CA GLU A 226 -15.63 -4.87 -1.51
C GLU A 226 -14.52 -5.84 -1.93
N HIS A 227 -13.28 -5.34 -1.97
CA HIS A 227 -12.12 -6.10 -2.40
C HIS A 227 -11.34 -6.75 -1.26
N LYS A 228 -11.86 -6.69 -0.03
CA LYS A 228 -11.25 -7.31 1.17
C LYS A 228 -9.78 -6.94 1.36
N ALA A 229 -9.45 -5.67 1.16
CA ALA A 229 -8.07 -5.17 1.19
C ALA A 229 -7.36 -5.46 2.52
N LEU A 230 -8.09 -5.35 3.65
CA LEU A 230 -7.54 -5.64 4.98
C LEU A 230 -7.24 -7.13 5.15
N ASP A 231 -8.15 -8.03 4.73
CA ASP A 231 -7.94 -9.48 4.78
C ASP A 231 -6.72 -9.88 3.93
N PHE A 232 -6.58 -9.27 2.75
CA PHE A 232 -5.42 -9.50 1.88
C PHE A 232 -4.11 -9.10 2.56
N MET A 233 -4.04 -7.92 3.19
CA MET A 233 -2.85 -7.51 3.95
C MET A 233 -2.53 -8.48 5.09
N PHE A 234 -3.55 -8.93 5.84
CA PHE A 234 -3.37 -9.94 6.89
C PHE A 234 -2.76 -11.21 6.34
N GLU A 235 -3.33 -11.78 5.28
CA GLU A 235 -2.84 -13.04 4.73
C GLU A 235 -1.43 -12.91 4.15
N GLN A 236 -1.11 -11.82 3.47
CA GLN A 236 0.25 -11.59 3.00
C GLN A 236 1.25 -11.50 4.15
N VAL A 237 0.97 -10.73 5.21
CA VAL A 237 1.91 -10.60 6.34
C VAL A 237 2.02 -11.92 7.12
N LYS A 238 0.92 -12.62 7.38
CA LYS A 238 0.92 -13.93 8.06
C LYS A 238 1.74 -14.96 7.28
N GLN A 239 1.57 -15.02 5.95
CA GLN A 239 2.31 -15.96 5.11
C GLN A 239 3.82 -15.77 5.23
N GLN A 240 4.31 -14.53 5.31
CA GLN A 240 5.75 -14.27 5.47
C GLN A 240 6.23 -14.57 6.89
N ALA A 241 5.43 -14.27 7.89
CA ALA A 241 5.77 -14.51 9.29
C ALA A 241 5.82 -16.01 9.63
N LEU A 242 4.86 -16.79 9.11
CA LEU A 242 4.73 -18.22 9.39
C LEU A 242 5.49 -19.10 8.40
N HIS A 243 6.16 -18.52 7.40
CA HIS A 243 6.94 -19.30 6.45
C HIS A 243 8.08 -20.01 7.18
N GLU A 244 8.00 -21.34 7.25
CA GLU A 244 9.14 -22.13 7.69
C GLU A 244 10.23 -22.01 6.62
N ASN A 245 11.38 -21.45 6.99
CA ASN A 245 12.56 -21.59 6.16
C ASN A 245 12.86 -23.10 6.12
N GLN A 246 12.57 -23.74 4.97
CA GLN A 246 13.14 -25.03 4.67
C GLN A 246 14.66 -24.81 4.61
N SER A 247 15.31 -25.07 5.74
CA SER A 247 16.76 -25.14 5.90
C SER A 247 17.33 -26.29 5.10
#